data_AF-A0A6J6IMW6-F1
#
_entry.id   AF-A0A6J6IMW6-F1
#
_cell.length_a   1.000
_cell.length_b   1.000
_cell.length_c   1.000
_cell.angle_alpha   90.00
_cell.angle_beta   90.00
_cell.angle_gamma   90.00
#
_symmetry.space_group_name_H-M   'P 1'
#
loop_
_entity.id
_entity.type
_entity.pdbx_description
1 polymer ?
#
loop_
_entity_poly.entity_id
_entity_poly.type
_entity_poly.pdbx_seq_one_letter_code
_entity_poly.pdbx_strand_id
1 'polypeptide(L)'
;MVAEVERRGSLKRWANHALFGWAALETWIRKYDRKRSHFAVRVEGQPTVDDAMFTVCLNTDPYTFIGTRPFTVAPEATLDRPLSIVTLRTLDAIPLARILSSTLGSGKRLRNDRNVSFHSDVTHVEVDGYGPVPHQVDGDYLGDVEHLELRYEPDTLSLVIPRATPR
;
A
#
# COMPACT_ATOMS: atom_id res chain seq x y z
N MET A 1 -12.88 -35.02 18.39
CA MET A 1 -12.04 -34.47 17.29
C MET A 1 -12.82 -33.42 16.49
N VAL A 2 -13.28 -32.35 17.15
CA VAL A 2 -13.94 -31.20 16.48
C VAL A 2 -13.20 -29.89 16.76
N ALA A 3 -12.19 -29.92 17.65
CA ALA A 3 -11.42 -28.73 18.05
C ALA A 3 -10.29 -28.33 17.07
N GLU A 4 -9.97 -29.15 16.05
CA GLU A 4 -8.85 -28.88 15.12
C GLU A 4 -9.29 -28.21 13.80
N VAL A 5 -10.61 -28.04 13.58
CA VAL A 5 -11.16 -27.52 12.32
C VAL A 5 -11.47 -26.02 12.38
N GLU A 6 -11.63 -25.42 13.58
CA GLU A 6 -11.99 -24.00 13.70
C GLU A 6 -10.82 -23.03 13.44
N ARG A 7 -9.57 -23.50 13.43
CA ARG A 7 -8.40 -22.62 13.25
C ARG A 7 -8.04 -22.31 11.79
N ARG A 8 -8.79 -22.85 10.81
CA ARG A 8 -8.53 -22.69 9.36
C ARG A 8 -9.63 -21.95 8.58
N GLY A 9 -10.74 -21.58 9.22
CA GLY A 9 -11.87 -20.90 8.55
C GLY A 9 -11.67 -19.39 8.36
N SER A 10 -11.10 -18.70 9.34
CA SER A 10 -10.90 -17.24 9.31
C SER A 10 -9.81 -16.81 8.32
N LEU A 11 -8.70 -17.56 8.25
CA LEU A 11 -7.62 -17.33 7.28
C LEU A 11 -8.06 -17.51 5.82
N LYS A 12 -8.97 -18.45 5.54
CA LYS A 12 -9.45 -18.70 4.16
C LYS A 12 -10.34 -17.57 3.64
N ARG A 13 -11.13 -16.92 4.50
CA ARG A 13 -11.93 -15.74 4.11
C ARG A 13 -11.07 -14.53 3.78
N TRP A 14 -10.00 -14.32 4.54
CA TRP A 14 -9.04 -13.24 4.34
C TRP A 14 -8.23 -13.42 3.04
N ALA A 15 -7.75 -14.65 2.79
CA ALA A 15 -7.03 -15.00 1.57
C ALA A 15 -7.86 -14.82 0.30
N ASN A 16 -9.17 -15.12 0.35
CA ASN A 16 -10.05 -14.92 -0.80
C ASN A 16 -10.24 -13.42 -1.13
N HIS A 17 -10.50 -12.56 -0.13
CA HIS A 17 -10.68 -11.12 -0.37
C HIS A 17 -9.41 -10.46 -0.94
N ALA A 18 -8.25 -10.80 -0.40
CA ALA A 18 -6.98 -10.25 -0.88
C ALA A 18 -6.61 -10.75 -2.30
N LEU A 19 -7.00 -11.98 -2.67
CA LEU A 19 -6.86 -12.48 -4.04
C LEU A 19 -7.78 -11.72 -5.02
N PHE A 20 -9.01 -11.39 -4.61
CA PHE A 20 -9.92 -10.57 -5.42
C PHE A 20 -9.44 -9.12 -5.54
N GLY A 21 -8.94 -8.53 -4.44
CA GLY A 21 -8.31 -7.21 -4.46
C GLY A 21 -7.11 -7.14 -5.39
N TRP A 22 -6.26 -8.18 -5.41
CA TRP A 22 -5.16 -8.29 -6.37
C TRP A 22 -5.63 -8.47 -7.80
N ALA A 23 -6.58 -9.36 -8.09
CA ALA A 23 -7.07 -9.55 -9.46
C ALA A 23 -7.71 -8.26 -10.02
N ALA A 24 -8.40 -7.51 -9.16
CA ALA A 24 -8.96 -6.20 -9.49
C ALA A 24 -7.85 -5.17 -9.74
N LEU A 25 -6.86 -5.07 -8.83
CA LEU A 25 -5.72 -4.17 -8.96
C LEU A 25 -4.85 -4.51 -10.18
N GLU A 26 -4.54 -5.77 -10.41
CA GLU A 26 -3.78 -6.26 -11.57
C GLU A 26 -4.53 -5.97 -12.88
N THR A 27 -5.84 -6.22 -12.91
CA THR A 27 -6.68 -5.91 -14.08
C THR A 27 -6.74 -4.41 -14.33
N TRP A 28 -6.85 -3.61 -13.27
CA TRP A 28 -6.87 -2.15 -13.33
C TRP A 28 -5.50 -1.60 -13.79
N ILE A 29 -4.40 -2.05 -13.19
CA ILE A 29 -3.01 -1.76 -13.61
C ILE A 29 -2.75 -2.18 -15.07
N ARG A 30 -3.42 -3.22 -15.57
CA ARG A 30 -3.34 -3.66 -16.97
C ARG A 30 -4.14 -2.80 -17.94
N LYS A 31 -5.20 -2.16 -17.45
CA LYS A 31 -6.01 -1.21 -18.22
C LYS A 31 -5.52 0.24 -18.09
N TYR A 32 -4.72 0.53 -17.07
CA TYR A 32 -4.10 1.83 -16.85
C TYR A 32 -3.11 2.17 -17.97
N ASP A 33 -3.10 3.43 -18.41
CA ASP A 33 -2.14 3.87 -19.42
C ASP A 33 -0.73 3.85 -18.85
N ARG A 34 0.10 2.92 -19.27
CA ARG A 34 1.48 2.75 -18.77
C ARG A 34 2.48 3.65 -19.48
N LYS A 35 2.05 4.41 -20.49
CA LYS A 35 2.94 5.18 -21.36
C LYS A 35 3.27 6.57 -20.80
N ARG A 36 2.51 7.07 -19.83
CA ARG A 36 2.70 8.39 -19.24
C ARG A 36 2.53 8.32 -17.74
N SER A 37 3.37 9.08 -17.03
CA SER A 37 3.14 9.33 -15.61
C SER A 37 1.80 10.02 -15.42
N HIS A 38 1.13 9.70 -14.31
CA HIS A 38 -0.20 10.17 -14.02
C HIS A 38 -0.21 11.32 -13.03
N PHE A 39 0.78 11.37 -12.14
CA PHE A 39 0.84 12.36 -11.07
C PHE A 39 2.26 12.52 -10.54
N ALA A 40 2.50 13.61 -9.82
CA ALA A 40 3.66 13.81 -8.96
C ALA A 40 3.30 13.50 -7.51
N VAL A 41 4.28 13.00 -6.73
CA VAL A 41 4.14 12.81 -5.27
C VAL A 41 5.18 13.66 -4.55
N ARG A 42 4.71 14.48 -3.61
CA ARG A 42 5.54 15.38 -2.80
C ARG A 42 5.43 15.00 -1.34
N VAL A 43 6.53 14.52 -0.79
CA VAL A 43 6.70 14.29 0.64
C VAL A 43 7.61 15.38 1.19
N GLU A 44 7.23 16.00 2.30
CA GLU A 44 8.01 17.10 2.89
C GLU A 44 9.45 16.67 3.18
N GLY A 45 10.42 17.52 2.79
CA GLY A 45 11.85 17.25 3.00
C GLY A 45 12.44 16.13 2.13
N GLN A 46 11.68 15.57 1.18
CA GLN A 46 12.13 14.52 0.27
C GLN A 46 12.12 15.01 -1.19
N PRO A 47 12.95 14.41 -2.07
CA PRO A 47 12.86 14.68 -3.51
C PRO A 47 11.47 14.32 -4.06
N THR A 48 10.92 15.20 -4.89
CA THR A 48 9.66 14.95 -5.59
C THR A 48 9.77 13.75 -6.54
N VAL A 49 8.70 12.95 -6.60
CA VAL A 49 8.54 11.87 -7.56
C VAL A 49 7.62 12.33 -8.69
N ASP A 50 8.19 12.93 -9.74
CA ASP A 50 7.44 13.50 -10.88
C ASP A 50 7.04 12.46 -11.96
N ASP A 51 7.48 11.22 -11.82
CA ASP A 51 7.20 10.13 -12.76
C ASP A 51 6.36 9.01 -12.12
N ALA A 52 5.49 9.36 -11.17
CA ALA A 52 4.68 8.38 -10.47
C ALA A 52 3.58 7.79 -11.39
N MET A 53 3.38 6.48 -11.25
CA MET A 53 2.37 5.71 -11.96
C MET A 53 1.30 5.16 -11.01
N PHE A 54 1.71 4.84 -9.78
CA PHE A 54 0.84 4.32 -8.73
C PHE A 54 1.44 4.65 -7.37
N THR A 55 0.63 5.07 -6.41
CA THR A 55 1.08 5.35 -5.05
C THR A 55 0.09 4.81 -4.04
N VAL A 56 0.61 4.38 -2.89
CA VAL A 56 -0.19 3.90 -1.77
C VAL A 56 0.29 4.63 -0.53
N CYS A 57 -0.68 5.20 0.21
CA CYS A 57 -0.48 5.74 1.54
C CYS A 57 -0.96 4.71 2.57
N LEU A 58 -0.09 4.37 3.52
CA LEU A 58 -0.31 3.32 4.52
C LEU A 58 -0.31 3.96 5.91
N ASN A 59 -1.39 3.80 6.67
CA ASN A 59 -1.45 4.21 8.07
C ASN A 59 -0.99 3.11 9.05
N THR A 60 -0.78 1.87 8.60
CA THR A 60 -0.34 0.73 9.43
C THR A 60 0.27 -0.37 8.55
N ASP A 61 1.23 -1.17 9.03
CA ASP A 61 1.72 -2.38 8.32
C ASP A 61 1.12 -3.66 8.96
N PRO A 62 0.56 -4.60 8.16
CA PRO A 62 0.32 -4.52 6.72
C PRO A 62 -1.08 -3.97 6.42
N TYR A 63 -1.17 -2.81 5.74
CA TYR A 63 -2.45 -2.27 5.28
C TYR A 63 -3.09 -3.11 4.15
N THR A 64 -2.30 -3.87 3.38
CA THR A 64 -2.88 -4.77 2.38
C THR A 64 -2.04 -6.01 2.09
N PHE A 65 -2.69 -7.02 1.53
CA PHE A 65 -2.05 -8.20 0.99
C PHE A 65 -2.15 -8.15 -0.54
N ILE A 66 -1.02 -8.35 -1.20
CA ILE A 66 -0.99 -8.57 -2.64
C ILE A 66 -1.19 -10.07 -2.87
N GLY A 67 -2.44 -10.46 -3.16
CA GLY A 67 -2.86 -11.85 -3.30
C GLY A 67 -2.94 -12.53 -1.94
N THR A 68 -2.18 -13.60 -1.73
CA THR A 68 -2.11 -14.29 -0.42
C THR A 68 -0.98 -13.77 0.47
N ARG A 69 -0.28 -12.69 0.06
CA ARG A 69 1.00 -12.30 0.67
C ARG A 69 0.92 -10.90 1.29
N PRO A 70 1.35 -10.73 2.54
CA PRO A 70 1.41 -9.41 3.15
C PRO A 70 2.39 -8.55 2.35
N PHE A 71 1.93 -7.38 1.91
CA PHE A 71 2.81 -6.39 1.31
C PHE A 71 3.46 -5.61 2.46
N THR A 72 4.41 -6.26 3.13
CA THR A 72 5.19 -5.68 4.22
C THR A 72 6.27 -4.80 3.62
N VAL A 73 5.99 -3.50 3.55
CA VAL A 73 6.91 -2.49 3.00
C VAL A 73 7.71 -1.84 4.12
N ALA A 74 7.16 -1.87 5.34
CA ALA A 74 7.73 -1.25 6.50
C ALA A 74 7.55 -2.17 7.71
N PRO A 75 8.49 -3.09 7.99
CA PRO A 75 8.49 -3.90 9.22
C PRO A 75 8.44 -3.09 10.53
N GLU A 76 8.56 -1.77 10.39
CA GLU A 76 8.64 -0.74 11.39
C GLU A 76 7.36 0.08 11.55
N ALA A 77 6.36 -0.02 10.66
CA ALA A 77 5.11 0.74 10.78
C ALA A 77 4.17 0.09 11.82
N THR A 78 4.41 0.44 13.08
CA THR A 78 3.50 0.17 14.19
C THR A 78 2.36 1.20 14.21
N LEU A 79 1.27 0.90 14.93
CA LEU A 79 0.12 1.83 15.11
C LEU A 79 0.52 3.23 15.61
N ASP A 80 1.67 3.34 16.25
CA ASP A 80 2.18 4.57 16.85
C ASP A 80 3.08 5.39 15.91
N ARG A 81 3.18 5.01 14.63
CA ARG A 81 4.05 5.67 13.65
C ARG A 81 3.26 6.42 12.57
N PRO A 82 3.80 7.53 12.04
CA PRO A 82 3.16 8.26 10.94
C PRO A 82 3.07 7.44 9.65
N LEU A 83 2.51 8.06 8.60
CA LEU A 83 2.19 7.40 7.34
C LEU A 83 3.45 6.84 6.66
N SER A 84 3.25 5.76 5.89
CA SER A 84 4.24 5.25 4.96
C SER A 84 3.73 5.38 3.52
N ILE A 85 4.54 5.98 2.64
CA ILE A 85 4.20 6.20 1.23
C ILE A 85 5.06 5.30 0.36
N VAL A 86 4.40 4.59 -0.56
CA VAL A 86 5.05 3.70 -1.53
C VAL A 86 4.61 4.11 -2.92
N THR A 87 5.56 4.54 -3.74
CA THR A 87 5.27 5.05 -5.09
C THR A 87 6.00 4.20 -6.12
N LEU A 88 5.25 3.64 -7.07
CA LEU A 88 5.77 2.95 -8.25
C LEU A 88 5.92 3.93 -9.40
N ARG A 89 7.09 3.93 -10.03
CA ARG A 89 7.41 4.74 -11.23
C ARG A 89 7.15 4.01 -12.55
N THR A 90 6.85 2.71 -12.49
CA THR A 90 6.45 1.90 -13.66
C THR A 90 5.43 0.84 -13.25
N LEU A 91 4.55 0.51 -14.18
CA LEU A 91 3.58 -0.58 -14.11
C LEU A 91 3.92 -1.73 -15.07
N ASP A 92 5.16 -1.75 -15.58
CA ASP A 92 5.64 -2.84 -16.42
C ASP A 92 5.67 -4.16 -15.64
N ALA A 93 5.23 -5.23 -16.29
CA ALA A 93 5.04 -6.53 -15.64
C ALA A 93 6.32 -7.09 -15.01
N ILE A 94 7.47 -6.89 -15.66
CA ILE A 94 8.76 -7.43 -15.19
C ILE A 94 9.26 -6.70 -13.93
N PRO A 95 9.39 -5.34 -13.91
CA PRO A 95 9.69 -4.60 -12.68
C PRO A 95 8.69 -4.88 -11.56
N LEU A 96 7.39 -4.90 -11.86
CA LEU A 96 6.36 -5.18 -10.86
C LEU A 96 6.53 -6.59 -10.25
N ALA A 97 6.77 -7.61 -11.07
CA ALA A 97 7.04 -8.96 -10.57
C ALA A 97 8.34 -9.04 -9.73
N ARG A 98 9.37 -8.26 -10.08
CA ARG A 98 10.59 -8.15 -9.27
C ARG A 98 10.33 -7.50 -7.92
N ILE A 99 9.57 -6.42 -7.89
CA ILE A 99 9.12 -5.73 -6.68
C ILE A 99 8.37 -6.71 -5.77
N LEU A 100 7.38 -7.42 -6.31
CA LEU A 100 6.58 -8.40 -5.58
C LEU A 100 7.37 -9.64 -5.13
N SER A 101 8.42 -10.03 -5.84
CA SER A 101 9.29 -11.11 -5.38
C SER A 101 10.29 -10.63 -4.31
N SER A 102 10.63 -9.34 -4.28
CA SER A 102 11.52 -8.76 -3.26
C SER A 102 10.87 -8.65 -1.88
N THR A 103 9.54 -8.54 -1.82
CA THR A 103 8.76 -8.54 -0.58
C THR A 103 8.67 -9.92 0.08
N LEU A 104 9.13 -10.98 -0.60
CA LEU A 104 9.31 -12.32 -0.01
C LEU A 104 10.56 -12.41 0.90
N GLY A 105 11.42 -11.40 0.88
CA GLY A 105 12.61 -11.28 1.75
C GLY A 105 12.46 -10.18 2.79
N SER A 106 13.57 -9.63 3.29
CA SER A 106 13.59 -8.60 4.34
C SER A 106 13.09 -7.20 3.93
N GLY A 107 12.42 -7.06 2.78
CA GLY A 107 11.98 -5.77 2.22
C GLY A 107 13.11 -4.82 1.78
N LYS A 108 14.37 -5.06 2.18
CA LYS A 108 15.54 -4.21 1.86
C LYS A 108 15.78 -4.00 0.36
N ARG A 109 15.44 -5.00 -0.47
CA ARG A 109 15.63 -4.90 -1.93
C ARG A 109 14.65 -3.90 -2.57
N LEU A 110 13.48 -3.70 -1.98
CA LEU A 110 12.48 -2.79 -2.51
C LEU A 110 12.92 -1.32 -2.36
N ARG A 111 13.54 -0.98 -1.23
CA ARG A 111 14.05 0.39 -0.96
C ARG A 111 15.18 0.83 -1.90
N ASN A 112 15.84 -0.12 -2.55
CA ASN A 112 16.94 0.15 -3.47
C ASN A 112 16.54 -0.01 -4.95
N ASP A 113 15.27 -0.30 -5.26
CA ASP A 113 14.81 -0.40 -6.64
C ASP A 113 14.54 1.01 -7.18
N ARG A 114 15.20 1.38 -8.28
CA ARG A 114 15.01 2.68 -8.94
C ARG A 114 13.57 2.97 -9.34
N ASN A 115 12.74 1.94 -9.48
CA ASN A 115 11.34 2.05 -9.88
C ASN A 115 10.39 2.22 -8.70
N VAL A 116 10.91 2.25 -7.47
CA VAL A 116 10.13 2.38 -6.24
C VAL A 116 10.68 3.50 -5.39
N SER A 117 9.81 4.44 -5.02
CA SER A 117 10.07 5.39 -3.95
C SER A 117 9.41 4.89 -2.67
N PHE A 118 10.13 4.92 -1.57
CA PHE A 118 9.60 4.56 -0.26
C PHE A 118 9.94 5.66 0.75
N HIS A 119 8.92 6.16 1.44
CA HIS A 119 9.07 7.12 2.53
C HIS A 119 8.31 6.60 3.76
N SER A 120 8.96 6.56 4.92
CA SER A 120 8.32 6.29 6.22
C SER A 120 8.26 7.57 7.05
N ASP A 121 7.48 7.51 8.13
CA ASP A 121 7.36 8.61 9.10
C ASP A 121 6.88 9.91 8.44
N VAL A 122 5.97 9.78 7.46
CA VAL A 122 5.39 10.88 6.70
C VAL A 122 4.20 11.47 7.45
N THR A 123 4.26 12.77 7.73
CA THR A 123 3.16 13.52 8.35
C THR A 123 2.28 14.24 7.35
N HIS A 124 2.81 14.53 6.16
CA HIS A 124 2.13 15.27 5.11
C HIS A 124 2.61 14.80 3.73
N VAL A 125 1.68 14.54 2.82
CA VAL A 125 1.98 14.22 1.42
C VAL A 125 0.95 14.87 0.50
N GLU A 126 1.44 15.40 -0.61
CA GLU A 126 0.63 15.93 -1.70
C GLU A 126 0.79 15.07 -2.94
N VAL A 127 -0.33 14.84 -3.63
CA VAL A 127 -0.38 14.14 -4.91
C VAL A 127 -1.04 15.05 -5.93
N ASP A 128 -0.31 15.35 -6.99
CA ASP A 128 -0.75 16.27 -8.05
C ASP A 128 -0.85 15.54 -9.38
N GLY A 129 -2.07 15.34 -9.87
CA GLY A 129 -2.37 14.73 -11.15
C GLY A 129 -1.95 15.61 -12.33
N TYR A 130 -1.46 14.97 -13.40
CA TYR A 130 -1.32 15.59 -14.72
C TYR A 130 -2.65 15.58 -15.51
N GLY A 131 -3.76 15.49 -14.77
CA GLY A 131 -5.15 15.24 -15.17
C GLY A 131 -5.89 14.49 -14.06
N PRO A 132 -7.19 14.18 -14.22
CA PRO A 132 -7.95 13.43 -13.22
C PRO A 132 -7.37 12.04 -12.97
N VAL A 133 -7.09 11.72 -11.71
CA VAL A 133 -6.55 10.43 -11.26
C VAL A 133 -7.56 9.73 -10.36
N PRO A 134 -8.01 8.51 -10.67
CA PRO A 134 -8.83 7.71 -9.77
C PRO A 134 -8.13 7.43 -8.43
N HIS A 135 -8.88 7.54 -7.34
CA HIS A 135 -8.38 7.22 -6.00
C HIS A 135 -9.35 6.34 -5.22
N GLN A 136 -8.79 5.61 -4.25
CA GLN A 136 -9.54 4.72 -3.37
C GLN A 136 -9.06 4.89 -1.93
N VAL A 137 -9.98 4.74 -0.98
CA VAL A 137 -9.70 4.73 0.46
C VAL A 137 -10.31 3.47 1.05
N ASP A 138 -9.52 2.69 1.78
CA ASP A 138 -9.95 1.40 2.39
C ASP A 138 -10.62 0.41 1.41
N GLY A 139 -10.35 0.54 0.11
CA GLY A 139 -10.90 -0.29 -0.97
C GLY A 139 -12.13 0.29 -1.66
N ASP A 140 -12.69 1.39 -1.15
CA ASP A 140 -13.82 2.09 -1.77
C ASP A 140 -13.33 3.10 -2.80
N TYR A 141 -13.90 3.07 -4.00
CA TYR A 141 -13.61 4.05 -5.05
C TYR A 141 -14.36 5.35 -4.79
N LEU A 142 -13.60 6.45 -4.69
CA LEU A 142 -14.11 7.77 -4.34
C LEU A 142 -14.16 8.75 -5.53
N GLY A 143 -13.88 8.28 -6.74
CA GLY A 143 -13.85 9.11 -7.95
C GLY A 143 -12.45 9.51 -8.38
N ASP A 144 -12.40 10.47 -9.28
CA ASP A 144 -11.16 11.00 -9.84
C ASP A 144 -10.85 12.37 -9.23
N VAL A 145 -9.57 12.61 -8.92
CA VAL A 145 -9.08 13.86 -8.32
C VAL A 145 -7.87 14.38 -9.09
N GLU A 146 -7.74 15.69 -9.18
CA GLU A 146 -6.54 16.33 -9.73
C GLU A 146 -5.50 16.64 -8.64
N HIS A 147 -5.94 16.80 -7.39
CA HIS A 147 -5.08 17.06 -6.25
C HIS A 147 -5.59 16.30 -5.03
N LEU A 148 -4.69 15.66 -4.30
CA LEU A 148 -4.97 14.96 -3.04
C LEU A 148 -3.97 15.39 -1.99
N GLU A 149 -4.48 15.73 -0.82
CA GLU A 149 -3.68 16.09 0.35
C GLU A 149 -3.97 15.07 1.46
N LEU A 150 -2.91 14.45 1.98
CA LEU A 150 -3.01 13.46 3.05
C LEU A 150 -2.15 13.92 4.22
N ARG A 151 -2.78 14.00 5.41
CA ARG A 151 -2.14 14.40 6.65
C ARG A 151 -2.29 13.32 7.71
N TYR A 152 -1.22 13.11 8.46
CA TYR A 152 -1.23 12.25 9.63
C TYR A 152 -1.76 13.02 10.84
N GLU A 153 -2.80 12.49 11.46
CA GLU A 153 -3.39 13.06 12.68
C GLU A 153 -3.26 12.04 13.84
N PRO A 154 -2.23 12.17 14.70
CA PRO A 154 -2.00 11.26 15.81
C PRO A 154 -3.15 11.31 16.83
N ASP A 155 -3.36 10.21 17.55
CA ASP A 155 -4.29 10.11 18.67
C ASP A 155 -5.76 10.47 18.36
N THR A 156 -6.16 10.46 17.09
CA THR A 156 -7.53 10.78 16.65
C THR A 156 -8.56 9.75 17.12
N LEU A 157 -8.15 8.50 17.34
CA LEU A 157 -9.03 7.39 17.72
C LEU A 157 -8.49 6.63 18.93
N SER A 158 -9.35 6.38 19.92
CA SER A 158 -9.05 5.49 21.05
C SER A 158 -9.41 4.05 20.71
N LEU A 159 -8.40 3.17 20.68
CA LEU A 159 -8.57 1.74 20.37
C LEU A 159 -8.64 0.89 21.64
N VAL A 160 -9.59 -0.04 21.70
CA VAL A 160 -9.65 -1.06 22.75
C VAL A 160 -8.96 -2.34 22.24
N ILE A 161 -7.79 -2.64 22.80
CA ILE A 161 -7.02 -3.83 22.41
C ILE A 161 -7.33 -4.99 23.37
N PRO A 162 -7.73 -6.18 22.87
CA PRO A 162 -7.92 -7.36 23.71
C PRO A 162 -6.62 -7.71 24.44
N ARG A 163 -6.69 -7.94 25.75
CA ARG A 163 -5.54 -8.45 26.50
C ARG A 163 -5.21 -9.85 25.99
N ALA A 164 -3.97 -10.06 25.56
CA ALA A 164 -3.51 -11.40 25.24
C ALA A 164 -3.64 -12.30 26.48
N THR A 165 -4.40 -13.39 26.38
CA THR A 165 -4.47 -14.38 27.44
C THR A 165 -3.08 -14.99 27.62
N PRO A 166 -2.48 -14.93 28.82
CA PRO A 166 -1.23 -15.64 29.08
C PRO A 166 -1.42 -17.13 28.76
N ARG A 167 -0.47 -17.71 28.05
CA ARG A 167 -0.46 -19.13 27.70
C ARG A 167 0.14 -19.96 28.83
#